data_AF-A0A380FFZ6-F1
#
_entry.id   AF-A0A380FFZ6-F1
#
_cell.length_a   1.000
_cell.length_b   1.000
_cell.length_c   1.000
_cell.angle_alpha   90.00
_cell.angle_beta   90.00
_cell.angle_gamma   90.00
#
_symmetry.space_group_name_H-M   'P 1'
#
loop_
_entity.id
_entity.type
_entity.pdbx_description
1 polymer ?
#
loop_
_entity_poly.entity_id
_entity_poly.type
_entity_poly.pdbx_seq_one_letter_code
_entity_poly.pdbx_strand_id
1 'polypeptide(L)' 'MSIKEEVESRKTFAIISHPDAGKTTLTEKLLLFGGAIREAGTVKGKKSGKFATSDWDESRARTWNFGNKFSNAI' A
#
# COMPACT_ATOMS: atom_id res chain seq x y z
N MET A 1 -15.89 -19.86 21.34
CA MET A 1 -15.64 -18.48 20.92
C MET A 1 -16.95 -17.92 20.38
N SER A 2 -17.48 -16.88 21.01
CA SER A 2 -18.71 -16.20 20.63
C SER A 2 -18.41 -15.13 19.57
N ILE A 3 -19.39 -14.85 18.69
CA ILE A 3 -19.28 -13.76 17.70
C ILE A 3 -18.90 -12.44 18.39
N LYS A 4 -19.45 -12.19 19.59
CA LYS A 4 -19.16 -10.98 20.37
C LYS A 4 -17.67 -10.87 20.73
N GLU A 5 -17.07 -11.97 21.16
CA GLU A 5 -15.64 -12.03 21.53
C GLU A 5 -14.74 -11.73 20.33
N GLU A 6 -15.08 -12.27 19.15
CA GLU A 6 -14.30 -11.98 17.95
C GLU A 6 -14.42 -10.51 17.51
N VAL A 7 -15.61 -9.91 17.62
CA VAL A 7 -15.84 -8.51 17.24
C VAL A 7 -15.04 -7.57 18.15
N GLU A 8 -15.04 -7.81 19.46
CA GLU A 8 -14.35 -6.95 20.43
C GLU A 8 -12.82 -6.98 20.27
N SER A 9 -12.28 -8.11 19.80
CA SER A 9 -10.85 -8.30 19.55
C SER A 9 -10.30 -7.51 18.35
N ARG A 10 -11.14 -7.17 17.36
CA ARG A 10 -10.70 -6.50 16.12
C ARG A 10 -10.45 -5.02 16.34
N LYS A 11 -9.31 -4.51 15.84
CA LYS A 11 -8.96 -3.08 15.85
C LYS A 11 -8.61 -2.63 14.43
N THR A 12 -9.45 -1.79 13.83
CA THR A 12 -9.25 -1.24 12.49
C THR A 12 -8.93 0.25 12.60
N PHE A 13 -7.78 0.66 12.09
CA PHE A 13 -7.32 2.05 12.15
C PHE A 13 -6.46 2.40 10.93
N ALA A 14 -6.24 3.70 10.71
CA ALA A 14 -5.40 4.23 9.66
C ALA A 14 -4.41 5.25 10.23
N ILE A 15 -3.24 5.38 9.58
CA ILE A 15 -2.24 6.39 9.92
C ILE A 15 -2.28 7.47 8.84
N ILE A 16 -2.67 8.70 9.20
CA ILE A 16 -2.72 9.86 8.31
C ILE A 16 -1.70 10.87 8.80
N SER A 17 -0.76 11.24 7.94
CA SER A 17 0.27 12.22 8.29
C SER A 17 0.89 12.87 7.06
N HIS A 18 1.65 13.95 7.30
CA HIS A 18 2.43 14.66 6.29
C HIS A 18 3.43 13.73 5.57
N PRO A 19 3.82 13.97 4.30
CA PRO A 19 4.67 13.07 3.50
C PRO A 19 5.92 12.59 4.23
N ASP A 20 6.53 13.44 5.05
CA ASP A 20 7.80 13.18 5.74
C ASP A 20 7.68 12.86 7.24
N ALA A 21 6.46 12.79 7.79
CA ALA A 21 6.24 12.53 9.22
C ALA A 21 6.56 11.09 9.66
N GLY A 22 7.08 10.25 8.77
CA GLY A 22 7.54 8.91 9.12
C GLY A 22 6.44 7.87 9.32
N LYS A 23 5.23 8.07 8.75
CA LYS A 23 4.14 7.05 8.74
C LYS A 23 4.63 5.66 8.38
N THR A 24 5.48 5.56 7.36
CA THR A 24 6.08 4.30 6.89
C THR A 24 6.92 3.63 7.97
N THR A 25 7.75 4.39 8.69
CA THR A 25 8.58 3.88 9.79
C THR A 25 7.73 3.38 10.96
N LEU A 26 6.62 4.08 11.26
CA LEU A 26 5.70 3.64 12.31
C LEU A 26 4.97 2.35 11.91
N THR A 27 4.52 2.24 10.65
CA THR A 27 3.90 1.02 10.12
C THR A 27 4.86 -0.17 10.17
N GLU A 28 6.13 0.01 9.82
CA GLU A 28 7.16 -1.06 9.92
C GLU A 28 7.29 -1.60 11.34
N LYS A 29 7.35 -0.72 12.33
CA LYS A 29 7.45 -1.12 13.75
C LYS A 29 6.20 -1.85 14.22
N LEU A 30 5.02 -1.36 13.86
CA LEU A 30 3.75 -2.00 14.23
C LEU A 30 3.65 -3.42 13.66
N LEU A 31 4.02 -3.61 12.39
CA LEU A 31 4.03 -4.93 11.75
C LEU A 31 5.06 -5.86 12.39
N LEU A 32 6.24 -5.35 12.77
CA LEU A 32 7.25 -6.14 13.48
C LEU A 32 6.74 -6.61 14.85
N PHE A 33 6.12 -5.71 15.63
CA PHE A 33 5.52 -6.07 16.92
C PHE A 33 4.34 -7.04 16.78
N GLY A 34 3.59 -6.95 15.68
CA GLY A 34 2.51 -7.88 15.34
C GLY A 34 2.97 -9.22 14.77
N GLY A 35 4.28 -9.48 14.67
CA GLY A 35 4.82 -10.72 14.09
C GLY A 35 4.74 -10.80 12.56
N ALA A 36 4.28 -9.75 11.89
CA ALA A 36 4.15 -9.65 10.43
C ALA A 36 5.48 -9.24 9.76
N ILE A 37 6.54 -10.00 10.02
CA ILE A 37 7.93 -9.69 9.61
C ILE A 37 8.06 -9.47 8.09
N ARG A 38 7.40 -10.32 7.29
CA ARG A 38 7.43 -10.23 5.80
C ARG A 38 6.77 -8.95 5.28
N GLU A 39 5.70 -8.52 5.93
CA GLU A 39 4.98 -7.29 5.57
C GLU A 39 5.80 -6.06 5.99
N ALA A 40 6.40 -6.08 7.18
CA ALA A 40 7.32 -5.04 7.65
C ALA A 40 8.51 -4.86 6.69
N GLY A 41 9.11 -5.96 6.21
CA GLY A 41 10.19 -5.92 5.22
C GLY A 41 9.77 -5.35 3.86
N THR A 42 8.54 -5.62 3.42
CA THR A 42 7.98 -5.11 2.16
C THR A 42 7.70 -3.61 2.23
N VAL A 43 7.21 -3.11 3.37
CA VAL A 43 7.00 -1.67 3.60
C VAL A 43 8.33 -0.90 3.52
N LYS A 44 9.40 -1.45 4.09
CA LYS A 44 10.76 -0.91 3.97
C LYS A 44 11.27 -0.90 2.53
N GLY A 45 11.05 -1.99 1.79
CA GLY A 45 11.43 -2.10 0.37
C GLY A 45 10.75 -1.07 -0.53
N LYS A 46 9.47 -0.77 -0.28
CA LYS A 46 8.70 0.26 -1.02
C LYS A 46 9.18 1.70 -0.76
N LYS A 47 9.81 1.98 0.39
CA LYS A 47 10.42 3.29 0.68
C LYS A 47 11.70 3.52 -0.11
N SER A 48 12.45 2.46 -0.42
CA SER A 48 13.76 2.52 -1.08
C SER A 48 13.71 2.39 -2.60
N GLY A 49 12.60 1.94 -3.18
CA GLY A 49 12.47 1.75 -4.63
C GLY A 49 11.17 2.35 -5.15
N LYS A 50 11.30 3.42 -5.97
CA LYS A 50 10.24 4.12 -6.71
C LYS A 50 9.01 4.49 -5.86
N PHE A 51 8.77 5.79 -5.67
CA PHE A 51 7.48 6.30 -5.16
C PHE A 51 6.36 5.56 -5.88
N ALA A 52 5.52 4.86 -5.12
CA ALA A 52 4.47 4.03 -5.66
C ALA A 52 3.61 4.88 -6.60
N THR A 53 3.82 4.71 -7.91
CA THR A 53 2.88 5.09 -8.96
C THR A 53 1.57 4.41 -8.56
N SER A 54 0.55 5.22 -8.29
CA SER A 54 -0.71 4.69 -7.77
C SER A 54 -1.29 3.66 -8.75
N ASP A 55 -2.11 2.72 -8.29
CA ASP A 55 -2.82 1.79 -9.19
C ASP A 55 -3.60 2.55 -10.28
N TRP A 56 -4.00 3.78 -9.96
CA TRP A 56 -4.59 4.74 -10.88
C TRP A 56 -3.63 5.17 -11.99
N ASP A 57 -2.39 5.51 -11.65
CA ASP A 57 -1.37 5.91 -12.62
C ASP A 57 -0.96 4.74 -13.52
N GLU A 58 -0.93 3.50 -12.99
CA GLU A 58 -0.69 2.30 -13.79
C GLU A 58 -1.85 2.04 -14.77
N SER A 59 -3.10 2.19 -14.29
CA SER A 59 -4.30 2.07 -15.13
C SER A 59 -4.34 3.16 -16.21
N ARG A 60 -3.94 4.39 -15.89
CA ARG A 60 -3.80 5.51 -16.83
C ARG A 60 -2.73 5.24 -17.89
N ALA A 61 -1.56 4.75 -17.48
CA ALA A 61 -0.50 4.40 -18.42
C ALA A 61 -0.93 3.27 -19.37
N ARG A 62 -1.67 2.28 -18.86
CA ARG A 62 -2.22 1.17 -19.66
C ARG A 62 -3.26 1.65 -20.67
N THR A 63 -4.17 2.53 -20.26
CA THR A 63 -5.20 3.11 -21.15
C THR A 63 -4.60 4.05 -22.21
N TRP A 64 -3.59 4.85 -21.86
CA TRP A 64 -2.86 5.70 -22.82
C TRP A 64 -2.12 4.87 -23.89
N ASN A 65 -1.40 3.82 -23.46
CA ASN A 65 -0.67 2.94 -24.38
C ASN A 65 -1.60 2.14 -25.30
N PHE A 66 -2.81 1.81 -24.84
CA PHE A 66 -3.84 1.21 -25.68
C PHE A 66 -4.25 2.18 -26.80
N GLY A 67 -4.63 3.42 -26.46
CA GLY A 67 -5.00 4.44 -27.46
C GLY A 67 -3.92 4.70 -28.52
N ASN A 68 -2.65 4.77 -28.11
CA ASN A 68 -1.52 4.93 -29.04
C ASN A 68 -1.29 3.73 -29.96
N LYS A 69 -1.65 2.51 -29.54
CA LYS A 69 -1.58 1.33 -30.43
C LYS A 69 -2.66 1.36 -31.50
N PHE A 70 -3.87 1.86 -31.18
CA PHE A 70 -4.94 2.00 -32.18
C PHE A 70 -4.64 3.13 -33.17
N SER A 71 -4.08 4.25 -32.71
CA SER A 71 -3.75 5.38 -33.59
C SER A 71 -2.65 5.07 -34.62
N ASN A 72 -1.81 4.07 -34.37
CA ASN A 72 -0.75 3.63 -35.29
C ASN A 72 -1.16 2.41 -36.14
N ALA A 73 -2.41 1.93 -36.01
CA ALA A 73 -2.96 0.77 -36.72
C ALA A 73 -3.99 1.15 -37.81
N ILE A 74 -4.21 2.46 -38.00
CA ILE A 74 -4.94 3.11 -39.10
C ILE A 74 -3.93 3.94 -39.91
#